data_AF-A0A3M0L2U2-F1
#
_entry.id   AF-A0A3M0L2U2-F1
#
_cell.length_a   1.000
_cell.length_b   1.000
_cell.length_c   1.000
_cell.angle_alpha   90.00
_cell.angle_beta   90.00
_cell.angle_gamma   90.00
#
_symmetry.space_group_name_H-M   'P 1'
#
loop_
_entity.id
_entity.type
_entity.pdbx_description
1 polymer ?
#
loop_
_entity_poly.entity_id
_entity_poly.type
_entity_poly.pdbx_seq_one_letter_code
_entity_poly.pdbx_strand_id
1 'polypeptide(L)'
;MCPSLTATIRDLCKAHRDYGRDSPYFRGLLRSNLEAAVVIPADLRQLFSCLMDSTEFKLWEAAWRQLLREALPSLLTDPETAVDENGNALTLEQLMGEGRWTDPTDQASSIPIKALQTIREHAVTAFFSMVPDGPVIPYYKIVQGTKEAFTKFVERLTRAIEVQVSEVAVREGILREMVFAMRTICAGLQFLVSL
;
A
#
# COMPACT_ATOMS: atom_id res chain seq x y z
N MET A 1 -6.91 -10.18 26.30
CA MET A 1 -5.92 -9.13 26.02
C MET A 1 -5.58 -9.22 24.54
N CYS A 2 -6.14 -8.32 23.72
CA CYS A 2 -5.71 -8.21 22.33
C CYS A 2 -4.27 -7.70 22.32
N PRO A 3 -3.35 -8.30 21.54
CA PRO A 3 -1.99 -7.78 21.44
C PRO A 3 -2.06 -6.34 20.91
N SER A 4 -1.38 -5.42 21.58
CA SER A 4 -1.32 -4.03 21.14
C SER A 4 -0.62 -3.97 19.78
N LEU A 5 -1.19 -3.23 18.83
CA LEU A 5 -0.70 -3.07 17.46
C LEU A 5 0.79 -2.68 17.38
N THR A 6 1.32 -2.07 18.45
CA THR A 6 2.73 -1.71 18.62
C THR A 6 3.73 -2.86 18.44
N ALA A 7 3.41 -4.11 18.84
CA ALA A 7 4.29 -5.25 18.59
C ALA A 7 4.33 -5.62 17.09
N THR A 8 3.19 -5.47 16.42
CA THR A 8 2.98 -5.78 15.01
C THR A 8 3.60 -4.77 14.05
N ILE A 9 3.66 -3.48 14.44
CA ILE A 9 4.22 -2.41 13.59
C ILE A 9 5.69 -2.71 13.23
N ARG A 10 6.49 -3.21 14.17
CA ARG A 10 7.91 -3.51 13.92
C ARG A 10 8.08 -4.59 12.87
N ASP A 11 7.30 -5.65 12.95
CA ASP A 11 7.36 -6.79 12.02
C ASP A 11 6.87 -6.38 10.63
N LEU A 12 5.83 -5.54 10.56
CA LEU A 12 5.36 -4.94 9.32
C LEU A 12 6.42 -4.03 8.69
N CYS A 13 7.05 -3.13 9.45
CA CYS A 13 8.10 -2.26 8.92
C CYS A 13 9.35 -3.07 8.49
N LYS A 14 9.65 -4.19 9.17
CA LYS A 14 10.70 -5.12 8.71
C LYS A 14 10.31 -5.79 7.38
N ALA A 15 9.13 -6.39 7.30
CA ALA A 15 8.66 -7.05 6.08
C ALA A 15 8.56 -6.06 4.90
N HIS A 16 8.15 -4.82 5.16
CA HIS A 16 8.15 -3.76 4.15
C HIS A 16 9.55 -3.48 3.60
N ARG A 17 10.56 -3.37 4.47
CA ARG A 17 11.96 -3.15 4.06
C ARG A 17 12.55 -4.35 3.32
N ASP A 18 12.25 -5.56 3.78
CA ASP A 18 12.85 -6.79 3.23
C ASP A 18 12.22 -7.22 1.90
N TYR A 19 10.89 -7.04 1.74
CA TYR A 19 10.13 -7.54 0.59
C TYR A 19 9.52 -6.45 -0.29
N GLY A 20 9.41 -5.21 0.20
CA GLY A 20 8.83 -4.09 -0.51
C GLY A 20 7.30 -4.02 -0.45
N ARG A 21 6.77 -2.81 -0.69
CA ARG A 21 5.34 -2.48 -0.67
C ARG A 21 4.46 -3.40 -1.52
N ASP A 22 4.90 -3.69 -2.73
CA ASP A 22 4.05 -4.35 -3.72
C ASP A 22 4.11 -5.89 -3.64
N SER A 23 4.95 -6.43 -2.73
CA SER A 23 5.11 -7.88 -2.55
C SER A 23 3.81 -8.55 -2.07
N PRO A 24 3.38 -9.68 -2.69
CA PRO A 24 2.23 -10.45 -2.23
C PRO A 24 2.31 -10.85 -0.76
N TYR A 25 3.51 -11.17 -0.26
CA TYR A 25 3.74 -11.53 1.14
C TYR A 25 3.43 -10.35 2.08
N PHE A 26 4.01 -9.18 1.81
CA PHE A 26 3.77 -7.99 2.64
C PHE A 26 2.31 -7.55 2.57
N ARG A 27 1.70 -7.60 1.38
CA ARG A 27 0.27 -7.29 1.19
C ARG A 27 -0.63 -8.20 2.03
N GLY A 28 -0.38 -9.51 2.00
CA GLY A 28 -1.12 -10.48 2.81
C GLY A 28 -0.91 -10.27 4.31
N LEU A 29 0.34 -10.05 4.73
CA LEU A 29 0.70 -9.82 6.13
C LEU A 29 0.03 -8.54 6.68
N LEU A 30 0.07 -7.43 5.93
CA LEU A 30 -0.55 -6.18 6.33
C LEU A 30 -2.07 -6.33 6.51
N ARG A 31 -2.76 -6.95 5.54
CA ARG A 31 -4.22 -7.16 5.60
C ARG A 31 -4.60 -8.05 6.77
N SER A 32 -3.97 -9.20 6.91
CA SER A 32 -4.27 -10.15 7.99
C SER A 32 -4.10 -9.54 9.38
N ASN A 33 -3.05 -8.73 9.58
CA ASN A 33 -2.83 -8.04 10.86
C ASN A 33 -3.89 -6.98 11.16
N LEU A 34 -4.27 -6.18 10.16
CA LEU A 34 -5.29 -5.15 10.33
C LEU A 34 -6.72 -5.74 10.43
N GLU A 35 -6.95 -6.94 9.91
CA GLU A 35 -8.21 -7.67 10.05
C GLU A 35 -8.38 -8.32 11.43
N ALA A 36 -7.28 -8.74 12.06
CA ALA A 36 -7.28 -9.40 13.37
C ALA A 36 -7.52 -8.45 14.56
N ALA A 37 -7.53 -7.14 14.34
CA ALA A 37 -7.68 -6.13 15.38
C ALA A 37 -8.72 -5.07 15.01
N VAL A 38 -9.34 -4.47 16.03
CA VAL A 38 -10.02 -3.19 15.89
C VAL A 38 -8.94 -2.11 15.86
N VAL A 39 -8.84 -1.38 14.75
CA VAL A 39 -7.77 -0.40 14.52
C VAL A 39 -8.37 0.98 14.37
N ILE A 40 -7.92 1.92 15.20
CA ILE A 40 -8.39 3.32 15.20
C ILE A 40 -7.58 4.19 14.22
N PRO A 41 -8.09 5.38 13.84
CA PRO A 41 -7.36 6.29 12.95
C PRO A 41 -5.93 6.62 13.41
N ALA A 42 -5.71 6.85 14.71
CA ALA A 42 -4.39 7.15 15.26
C ALA A 42 -3.38 6.02 15.02
N ASP A 43 -3.81 4.78 15.23
CA ASP A 43 -3.02 3.58 15.01
C ASP A 43 -2.61 3.42 13.53
N LEU A 44 -3.54 3.70 12.61
CA LEU A 44 -3.27 3.66 11.17
C LEU A 44 -2.23 4.71 10.79
N ARG A 45 -2.37 5.96 11.26
CA ARG A 45 -1.37 7.01 11.01
C ARG A 45 0.01 6.64 11.55
N GLN A 46 0.07 6.06 12.75
CA GLN A 46 1.33 5.60 13.33
C GLN A 46 1.95 4.47 12.50
N LEU A 47 1.16 3.48 12.07
CA LEU A 47 1.65 2.40 11.23
C LEU A 47 2.17 2.91 9.89
N PHE A 48 1.36 3.70 9.19
CA PHE A 48 1.69 4.15 7.84
C PHE A 48 2.83 5.16 7.81
N SER A 49 3.00 5.99 8.84
CA SER A 49 4.19 6.84 9.00
C SER A 49 5.48 6.05 9.24
N CYS A 50 5.43 4.82 9.73
CA CYS A 50 6.59 3.92 9.81
C CYS A 50 6.92 3.24 8.48
N LEU A 51 5.94 3.13 7.58
CA LEU A 51 6.06 2.43 6.29
C LEU A 51 6.51 3.33 5.14
N MET A 52 6.54 4.65 5.33
CA MET A 52 6.72 5.65 4.28
C MET A 52 7.59 6.80 4.76
N ASP A 53 8.20 7.54 3.84
CA ASP A 53 8.83 8.80 4.19
C ASP A 53 7.80 9.93 4.45
N SER A 54 8.27 11.09 4.88
CA SER A 54 7.39 12.22 5.24
C SER A 54 6.57 12.77 4.07
N THR A 55 7.05 12.63 2.83
CA THR A 55 6.37 13.14 1.63
C THR A 55 5.33 12.13 1.17
N GLU A 56 5.72 10.86 1.07
CA GLU A 56 4.80 9.75 0.78
C GLU A 56 3.66 9.70 1.80
N PHE A 57 3.96 9.88 3.09
CA PHE A 57 2.95 9.90 4.14
C PHE A 57 1.91 11.03 3.94
N LYS A 58 2.34 12.25 3.58
CA LYS A 58 1.40 13.36 3.30
C LYS A 58 0.52 13.09 2.08
N LEU A 59 1.08 12.48 1.03
CA LEU A 59 0.32 12.09 -0.16
C LEU A 59 -0.69 10.99 0.17
N TRP A 60 -0.27 10.01 0.96
CA TRP A 60 -1.14 8.96 1.48
C TRP A 60 -2.30 9.54 2.32
N GLU A 61 -2.01 10.46 3.26
CA GLU A 61 -3.04 11.11 4.08
C GLU A 61 -4.06 11.87 3.22
N ALA A 62 -3.60 12.56 2.17
CA ALA A 62 -4.48 13.26 1.24
C ALA A 62 -5.38 12.30 0.44
N ALA A 63 -4.80 11.20 -0.06
CA ALA A 63 -5.56 10.17 -0.78
C ALA A 63 -6.57 9.46 0.13
N TRP A 64 -6.16 9.12 1.35
CA TRP A 64 -7.02 8.48 2.34
C TRP A 64 -8.18 9.40 2.76
N ARG A 65 -7.91 10.69 2.98
CA ARG A 65 -8.95 11.69 3.25
C ARG A 65 -9.97 11.77 2.11
N GLN A 66 -9.52 11.74 0.86
CA GLN A 66 -10.42 11.80 -0.30
C GLN A 66 -11.33 10.56 -0.36
N LEU A 67 -10.75 9.38 -0.18
CA LEU A 67 -11.49 8.13 -0.10
C LEU A 67 -12.56 8.14 1.02
N LEU A 68 -12.21 8.64 2.20
CA LEU A 68 -13.17 8.74 3.31
C LEU A 68 -14.26 9.78 3.07
N ARG A 69 -13.94 10.89 2.39
CA ARG A 69 -14.95 11.88 1.97
C ARG A 69 -15.97 11.26 1.03
N GLU A 70 -15.55 10.39 0.12
CA GLU A 70 -16.44 9.69 -0.82
C GLU A 70 -17.27 8.60 -0.12
N ALA A 71 -16.70 7.93 0.89
CA ALA A 71 -17.41 6.91 1.67
C ALA A 71 -18.40 7.50 2.69
N LEU A 72 -18.16 8.72 3.20
CA LEU A 72 -18.94 9.33 4.28
C LEU A 72 -20.46 9.34 4.02
N PRO A 73 -20.99 9.71 2.83
CA PRO A 73 -22.42 9.64 2.57
C PRO A 73 -23.01 8.25 2.77
N SER A 74 -22.31 7.19 2.35
CA SER A 74 -22.77 5.80 2.54
C SER A 74 -22.79 5.40 4.02
N LEU A 75 -21.79 5.83 4.79
CA LEU A 75 -21.74 5.61 6.24
C LEU A 75 -22.88 6.33 6.97
N LEU A 76 -23.27 7.52 6.50
CA LEU A 76 -24.38 8.29 7.09
C LEU A 76 -25.76 7.69 6.78
N THR A 77 -25.90 6.91 5.70
CA THR A 77 -27.16 6.23 5.35
C THR A 77 -27.34 4.88 6.04
N ASP A 78 -26.27 4.31 6.57
CA ASP A 78 -26.29 2.98 7.20
C ASP A 78 -26.61 3.12 8.70
N PRO A 79 -27.71 2.50 9.21
CA PRO A 79 -28.10 2.60 10.61
C PRO A 79 -27.02 2.16 11.62
N GLU A 80 -26.09 1.28 11.21
CA GLU A 80 -25.01 0.80 12.08
C GLU A 80 -23.84 1.78 12.18
N THR A 81 -23.77 2.79 11.30
CA THR A 81 -22.69 3.78 11.25
C THR A 81 -23.14 5.23 11.17
N ALA A 82 -24.45 5.49 11.07
CA ALA A 82 -24.96 6.85 10.84
C ALA A 82 -24.62 7.82 11.96
N VAL A 83 -24.53 7.30 13.20
CA VAL A 83 -24.26 8.10 14.40
C VAL A 83 -23.10 7.55 15.22
N ASP A 84 -22.43 8.44 15.94
CA ASP A 84 -21.47 8.11 17.00
C ASP A 84 -22.19 7.62 18.28
N GLU A 85 -21.41 7.24 19.29
CA GLU A 85 -21.95 6.83 20.60
C GLU A 85 -22.85 7.89 21.28
N ASN A 86 -22.71 9.16 20.91
CA ASN A 86 -23.49 10.27 21.45
C ASN A 86 -24.73 10.60 20.61
N GLY A 87 -25.00 9.86 19.53
CA GLY A 87 -26.12 10.10 18.62
C GLY A 87 -25.88 11.24 17.61
N ASN A 88 -24.65 11.72 17.48
CA ASN A 88 -24.29 12.73 16.47
C ASN A 88 -23.89 12.07 15.16
N ALA A 89 -24.17 12.73 14.04
CA ALA A 89 -23.72 12.26 12.73
C ALA A 89 -22.19 12.17 12.65
N LEU A 90 -21.67 11.10 12.04
CA LEU A 90 -20.23 10.97 11.80
C LEU A 90 -19.70 12.11 10.94
N THR A 91 -18.49 12.56 11.25
CA THR A 91 -17.80 13.63 10.52
C THR A 91 -16.50 13.12 9.92
N LEU A 92 -16.04 13.77 8.83
CA LEU A 92 -14.76 13.43 8.22
C LEU A 92 -13.59 13.60 9.22
N GLU A 93 -13.62 14.62 10.07
CA GLU A 93 -12.62 14.83 11.12
C GLU A 93 -12.56 13.64 12.08
N GLN A 94 -13.72 13.08 12.45
CA GLN A 94 -13.80 11.90 13.32
C GLN A 94 -13.23 10.65 12.63
N LEU A 95 -13.58 10.42 11.35
CA LEU A 95 -13.03 9.30 10.57
C LEU A 95 -11.50 9.39 10.39
N MET A 96 -10.97 10.62 10.35
CA MET A 96 -9.54 10.89 10.21
C MET A 96 -8.81 10.98 11.56
N GLY A 97 -9.51 11.06 12.69
CA GLY A 97 -8.89 11.34 14.00
C GLY A 97 -8.27 12.74 14.10
N GLU A 98 -8.90 13.74 13.47
CA GLU A 98 -8.43 15.14 13.40
C GLU A 98 -9.25 16.06 14.32
N GLY A 99 -8.73 17.27 14.53
CA GLY A 99 -9.42 18.29 15.32
C GLY A 99 -9.56 17.87 16.78
N ARG A 100 -10.79 17.77 17.27
CA ARG A 100 -11.08 17.32 18.64
C ARG A 100 -10.89 15.81 18.85
N TRP A 101 -10.80 15.04 17.77
CA TRP A 101 -10.77 13.58 17.80
C TRP A 101 -9.34 13.01 17.79
N THR A 102 -8.37 13.74 18.33
CA THR A 102 -6.97 13.30 18.36
C THR A 102 -6.68 12.28 19.45
N ASP A 103 -7.54 12.18 20.47
CA ASP A 103 -7.36 11.22 21.56
C ASP A 103 -7.72 9.79 21.12
N PRO A 104 -6.81 8.81 21.27
CA PRO A 104 -7.07 7.42 20.89
C PRO A 104 -8.26 6.78 21.63
N THR A 105 -8.52 7.15 22.88
CA THR A 105 -9.61 6.61 23.69
C THR A 105 -10.95 7.08 23.15
N ASP A 106 -11.03 8.36 22.77
CA ASP A 106 -12.22 8.95 22.16
C ASP A 106 -12.49 8.33 20.78
N GLN A 107 -11.44 8.04 20.00
CA GLN A 107 -11.59 7.35 18.71
C GLN A 107 -12.12 5.92 18.88
N ALA A 108 -11.60 5.18 19.87
CA ALA A 108 -11.96 3.78 20.11
C ALA A 108 -13.40 3.61 20.64
N SER A 109 -13.90 4.61 21.37
CA SER A 109 -15.26 4.63 21.90
C SER A 109 -16.23 5.23 20.87
N SER A 110 -16.00 6.47 20.42
CA SER A 110 -16.99 7.20 19.63
C SER A 110 -17.27 6.65 18.22
N ILE A 111 -16.33 5.91 17.60
CA ILE A 111 -16.46 5.47 16.21
C ILE A 111 -17.08 4.06 16.15
N PRO A 112 -18.21 3.87 15.46
CA PRO A 112 -18.80 2.55 15.27
C PRO A 112 -17.83 1.55 14.65
N ILE A 113 -17.87 0.29 15.10
CA ILE A 113 -16.94 -0.77 14.64
C ILE A 113 -16.97 -0.92 13.11
N LYS A 114 -18.14 -0.85 12.49
CA LYS A 114 -18.30 -0.94 11.03
C LYS A 114 -17.65 0.25 10.31
N ALA A 115 -17.72 1.45 10.89
CA ALA A 115 -17.01 2.61 10.37
C ALA A 115 -15.48 2.43 10.52
N LEU A 116 -14.98 1.86 11.63
CA LEU A 116 -13.56 1.52 11.78
C LEU A 116 -13.05 0.54 10.70
N GLN A 117 -13.88 -0.43 10.31
CA GLN A 117 -13.57 -1.34 9.20
C GLN A 117 -13.43 -0.59 7.88
N THR A 118 -14.38 0.30 7.56
CA THR A 118 -14.33 1.16 6.38
C THR A 118 -13.11 2.08 6.40
N ILE A 119 -12.80 2.70 7.54
CA ILE A 119 -11.64 3.57 7.74
C ILE A 119 -10.35 2.82 7.37
N ARG A 120 -10.17 1.62 7.92
CA ARG A 120 -9.04 0.73 7.66
C ARG A 120 -8.94 0.32 6.19
N GLU A 121 -10.05 -0.07 5.56
CA GLU A 121 -10.05 -0.51 4.16
C GLU A 121 -9.61 0.60 3.21
N HIS A 122 -10.09 1.82 3.44
CA HIS A 122 -9.69 2.99 2.65
C HIS A 122 -8.23 3.40 2.93
N ALA A 123 -7.74 3.23 4.16
CA ALA A 123 -6.32 3.45 4.50
C ALA A 123 -5.38 2.50 3.72
N VAL A 124 -5.72 1.22 3.71
CA VAL A 124 -4.99 0.18 2.96
C VAL A 124 -5.08 0.41 1.44
N THR A 125 -6.26 0.81 0.96
CA THR A 125 -6.47 1.15 -0.46
C THR A 125 -5.60 2.33 -0.87
N ALA A 126 -5.63 3.44 -0.13
CA ALA A 126 -4.78 4.61 -0.39
C ALA A 126 -3.30 4.22 -0.45
N PHE A 127 -2.82 3.39 0.49
CA PHE A 127 -1.43 2.99 0.57
C PHE A 127 -0.96 2.19 -0.65
N PHE A 128 -1.77 1.25 -1.14
CA PHE A 128 -1.41 0.44 -2.31
C PHE A 128 -1.71 1.12 -3.65
N SER A 129 -2.54 2.15 -3.67
CA SER A 129 -2.84 2.95 -4.86
C SER A 129 -1.84 4.07 -5.12
N MET A 130 -0.95 4.37 -4.16
CA MET A 130 0.12 5.35 -4.38
C MET A 130 1.05 4.91 -5.50
N VAL A 131 1.14 5.73 -6.55
CA VAL A 131 2.19 5.60 -7.55
C VAL A 131 3.52 5.98 -6.90
N PRO A 132 4.59 5.17 -7.00
CA PRO A 132 5.89 5.56 -6.46
C PRO A 132 6.35 6.86 -7.12
N ASP A 133 6.82 7.81 -6.31
CA ASP A 133 7.33 9.08 -6.82
C ASP A 133 8.69 8.86 -7.52
N GLY A 134 8.85 9.47 -8.68
CA GLY A 134 9.99 9.31 -9.56
C GLY A 134 9.59 9.01 -11.02
N PRO A 135 10.47 9.29 -12.00
CA PRO A 135 10.21 8.92 -13.38
C PRO A 135 10.01 7.41 -13.44
N VAL A 136 8.78 6.98 -13.77
CA VAL A 136 8.50 5.59 -14.11
C VAL A 136 9.44 5.25 -15.26
N ILE A 137 10.50 4.50 -14.97
CA ILE A 137 11.44 4.06 -15.99
C ILE A 137 10.60 3.20 -16.94
N PRO A 138 10.47 3.59 -18.22
CA PRO A 138 9.68 2.83 -19.15
C PRO A 138 10.18 1.38 -19.16
N TYR A 139 9.29 0.40 -19.14
CA TYR A 139 9.70 -1.00 -18.94
C TYR A 139 10.74 -1.45 -19.99
N TYR A 140 10.67 -0.90 -21.21
CA TYR A 140 11.64 -1.11 -22.29
C TYR A 140 13.03 -0.49 -22.09
N LYS A 141 13.21 0.37 -21.08
CA LYS A 141 14.53 0.90 -20.68
C LYS A 141 15.16 0.11 -19.53
N ILE A 142 14.47 -0.90 -18.99
CA ILE A 142 15.01 -1.73 -17.92
C ILE A 142 15.98 -2.75 -18.51
N VAL A 143 17.26 -2.58 -18.18
CA VAL A 143 18.33 -3.49 -18.53
C VAL A 143 18.92 -4.14 -17.28
N GLN A 144 19.37 -5.39 -17.40
CA GLN A 144 20.10 -6.09 -16.34
C GLN A 144 21.45 -5.40 -16.14
N GLY A 145 21.73 -5.01 -14.90
CA GLY A 145 23.05 -4.47 -14.54
C GLY A 145 24.16 -5.51 -14.67
N THR A 146 25.39 -5.08 -14.94
CA THR A 146 26.55 -5.96 -15.12
C THR A 146 26.89 -6.81 -13.89
N LYS A 147 26.46 -6.38 -12.70
CA LYS A 147 26.61 -7.10 -11.42
C LYS A 147 25.27 -7.48 -10.79
N GLU A 148 24.17 -7.27 -11.51
CA GLU A 148 22.82 -7.53 -11.01
C GLU A 148 22.45 -9.01 -11.22
N ALA A 149 21.98 -9.65 -10.15
CA ALA A 149 21.43 -11.01 -10.26
C ALA A 149 20.22 -11.03 -11.20
N PHE A 150 20.13 -12.07 -12.03
CA PHE A 150 19.05 -12.20 -13.01
C PHE A 150 17.65 -12.11 -12.38
N THR A 151 17.45 -12.72 -11.21
CA THR A 151 16.19 -12.66 -10.47
C THR A 151 15.82 -11.24 -10.04
N LYS A 152 16.80 -10.43 -9.62
CA LYS A 152 16.60 -9.02 -9.27
C LYS A 152 16.23 -8.16 -10.47
N PHE A 153 16.82 -8.44 -11.62
CA PHE A 153 16.43 -7.82 -12.88
C PHE A 153 14.97 -8.15 -13.26
N VAL A 154 14.59 -9.43 -13.21
CA VAL A 154 13.22 -9.87 -13.51
C VAL A 154 12.22 -9.22 -12.55
N GLU A 155 12.53 -9.14 -11.25
CA GLU A 155 11.68 -8.45 -10.27
C GLU A 155 11.45 -6.98 -10.65
N ARG A 156 12.50 -6.22 -11.02
CA ARG A 156 12.36 -4.82 -11.45
C ARG A 156 11.54 -4.69 -12.73
N LEU A 157 11.79 -5.57 -13.71
CA LEU A 157 11.09 -5.57 -14.98
C LEU A 157 9.60 -5.87 -14.82
N THR A 158 9.26 -6.91 -14.06
CA THR A 158 7.88 -7.27 -13.72
C THR A 158 7.16 -6.10 -13.06
N ARG A 159 7.78 -5.48 -12.04
CA ARG A 159 7.18 -4.33 -11.34
C ARG A 159 6.90 -3.16 -12.28
N ALA A 160 7.80 -2.85 -13.21
CA ALA A 160 7.59 -1.77 -14.15
C ALA A 160 6.50 -2.06 -15.19
N ILE A 161 6.38 -3.32 -15.62
CA ILE A 161 5.29 -3.77 -16.50
C ILE A 161 3.95 -3.70 -15.76
N GLU A 162 3.88 -4.13 -14.51
CA GLU A 162 2.66 -4.06 -13.68
C GLU A 162 2.17 -2.63 -13.48
N VAL A 163 3.09 -1.67 -13.34
CA VAL A 163 2.79 -0.24 -13.19
C VAL A 163 2.33 0.38 -14.51
N GLN A 164 2.89 -0.02 -15.65
CA GLN A 164 2.66 0.63 -16.95
C GLN A 164 1.58 -0.03 -17.81
N VAL A 165 1.27 -1.30 -17.56
CA VAL A 165 0.33 -2.10 -18.37
C VAL A 165 -0.81 -2.55 -17.49
N SER A 166 -2.04 -2.09 -17.74
CA SER A 166 -3.22 -2.48 -16.95
C SER A 166 -3.73 -3.89 -17.28
N GLU A 167 -3.56 -4.34 -18.53
CA GLU A 167 -4.07 -5.62 -19.01
C GLU A 167 -3.14 -6.80 -18.63
N VAL A 168 -3.62 -7.66 -17.74
CA VAL A 168 -2.83 -8.78 -17.17
C VAL A 168 -2.33 -9.75 -18.26
N ALA A 169 -3.15 -10.05 -19.26
CA ALA A 169 -2.78 -10.95 -20.36
C ALA A 169 -1.58 -10.42 -21.18
N VAL A 170 -1.47 -9.11 -21.30
CA VAL A 170 -0.39 -8.44 -22.04
C VAL A 170 0.90 -8.40 -21.21
N ARG A 171 0.81 -8.32 -19.88
CA ARG A 171 1.97 -8.31 -18.97
C ARG A 171 2.85 -9.54 -19.12
N GLU A 172 2.24 -10.73 -19.15
CA GLU A 172 2.98 -11.99 -19.27
C GLU A 172 3.71 -12.12 -20.61
N GLY A 173 3.07 -11.68 -21.71
CA GLY A 173 3.67 -11.66 -23.04
C GLY A 173 4.90 -10.75 -23.09
N ILE A 174 4.77 -9.52 -22.60
CA ILE A 174 5.87 -8.53 -22.58
C ILE A 174 7.04 -9.04 -21.73
N LEU A 175 6.76 -9.62 -20.56
CA LEU A 175 7.80 -10.12 -19.67
C LEU A 175 8.60 -11.26 -20.33
N ARG A 176 7.92 -12.22 -20.98
CA ARG A 176 8.56 -13.33 -21.70
C ARG A 176 9.45 -12.84 -22.83
N GLU A 177 8.93 -11.94 -23.66
CA GLU A 177 9.67 -11.38 -24.80
C GLU A 177 10.91 -10.60 -24.35
N MET A 178 10.81 -9.77 -23.32
CA MET A 178 11.95 -8.99 -22.83
C MET A 178 13.02 -9.84 -22.15
N VAL A 179 12.60 -10.85 -21.38
CA VAL A 179 13.54 -11.82 -20.81
C VAL A 179 14.26 -12.60 -21.91
N PHE A 180 13.55 -12.98 -22.98
CA PHE A 180 14.13 -13.69 -24.12
C PHE A 180 15.12 -12.82 -24.90
N ALA A 181 14.74 -11.57 -25.22
CA ALA A 181 15.59 -10.62 -25.92
C ALA A 181 16.91 -10.37 -25.15
N MET A 182 16.87 -10.24 -23.83
CA MET A 182 18.07 -10.04 -23.02
C MET A 182 19.00 -11.26 -22.98
N ARG A 183 18.44 -12.48 -22.85
CA ARG A 183 19.26 -13.71 -22.90
C ARG A 183 20.02 -13.84 -24.22
N THR A 184 19.39 -13.44 -25.32
CA THR A 184 20.00 -13.44 -26.65
C THR A 184 21.13 -12.41 -26.77
N ILE A 185 20.98 -11.21 -26.17
CA ILE A 185 22.02 -10.17 -26.15
C ILE A 185 23.22 -10.58 -25.29
N CYS A 186 23.01 -11.13 -24.10
CA CYS A 186 24.10 -11.65 -23.25
C CYS A 186 24.83 -12.84 -23.91
N ALA A 187 24.11 -13.72 -24.63
CA ALA A 187 24.72 -14.79 -25.41
C ALA A 187 25.54 -14.26 -26.61
N GLY A 188 25.06 -13.22 -27.30
CA GLY A 188 25.77 -12.60 -28.43
C GLY A 188 27.04 -11.85 -28.03
N LEU A 189 27.06 -11.21 -26.87
CA LEU A 189 28.25 -10.55 -26.32
C LEU A 189 29.35 -11.54 -25.91
N GLN A 190 28.99 -12.77 -25.52
CA GLN A 190 29.97 -13.80 -25.18
C GLN A 190 30.73 -14.34 -26.40
N PHE A 191 30.12 -14.30 -27.58
CA PHE A 191 30.77 -14.64 -28.86
C PHE A 191 31.71 -13.54 -29.37
N LEU A 192 31.42 -12.26 -29.12
CA LEU A 192 32.26 -11.14 -29.56
C LEU A 192 33.49 -10.89 -28.69
N VAL A 193 33.52 -11.38 -27.45
CA VAL A 193 34.71 -11.29 -26.56
C VAL A 193 35.65 -12.50 -26.76
N SER A 194 35.27 -13.46 -27.60
CA SER A 194 36.07 -14.67 -27.90
C SER A 194 36.65 -14.69 -29.34
N LEU A 195 36.68 -13.54 -30.02
CA LEU A 195 37.23 -13.35 -31.37
C LEU A 195 38.33 -12.28 -31.37
#